data_AF-A0AAU4T713-F1
#
_entry.id   AF-A0AAU4T713-F1
#
_cell.length_a   1.000
_cell.length_b   1.000
_cell.length_c   1.000
_cell.angle_alpha   90.00
_cell.angle_beta   90.00
_cell.angle_gamma   90.00
#
_symmetry.space_group_name_H-M   'P 1'
#
loop_
_entity.id
_entity.type
_entity.pdbx_description
1 polymer ?
#
loop_
_entity_poly.entity_id
_entity_poly.type
_entity_poly.pdbx_seq_one_letter_code
_entity_poly.pdbx_strand_id
1 'polypeptide(L)'
;MSAQPDHAPVTPYAPAPGAPAELLAQLRADRRAERWVPAFEQEWATALEESRRTFSLAALYEVLQEWQGRLASAPAVDAFVASGYDDSEFIDMAELRGRRR
;
A
#
# COMPACT_ATOMS: atom_id res chain seq x y z
N MET A 1 3.83 16.67 40.94
CA MET A 1 4.32 16.08 39.67
C MET A 1 3.26 15.11 39.20
N SER A 2 2.52 15.46 38.14
CA SER A 2 1.47 14.60 37.57
C SER A 2 1.96 14.15 36.20
N ALA A 3 2.31 12.86 36.07
CA ALA A 3 2.58 12.25 34.77
C ALA A 3 1.23 11.82 34.19
N GLN A 4 0.81 12.45 33.09
CA GLN A 4 -0.33 11.96 32.32
C GLN A 4 0.15 10.75 31.51
N PRO A 5 -0.54 9.60 31.54
CA PRO A 5 -0.13 8.46 30.75
C PRO A 5 -0.33 8.79 29.25
N ASP A 6 0.78 8.83 28.51
CA ASP A 6 0.87 9.03 27.04
C ASP A 6 0.32 7.84 26.22
N HIS A 7 -0.49 6.98 26.85
CA HIS A 7 -1.05 5.79 26.21
C HIS A 7 -2.55 5.98 26.02
N ALA A 8 -2.91 6.79 25.02
CA ALA A 8 -4.19 6.59 24.36
C ALA A 8 -4.16 5.18 23.73
N PRO A 9 -5.14 4.30 24.00
CA PRO A 9 -5.18 3.00 23.34
C PRO A 9 -5.26 3.22 21.84
N VAL A 10 -4.34 2.62 21.08
CA VAL A 10 -4.43 2.57 19.63
C VAL A 10 -5.72 1.84 19.30
N THR A 11 -6.70 2.57 18.76
CA THR A 11 -7.93 1.96 18.27
C THR A 11 -7.55 0.96 17.17
N PRO A 12 -7.86 -0.33 17.33
CA PRO A 12 -7.62 -1.31 16.29
C PRO A 12 -8.32 -0.85 15.02
N TYR A 13 -7.60 -0.89 13.90
CA TYR A 13 -8.18 -0.51 12.62
C TYR A 13 -9.36 -1.43 12.31
N ALA A 14 -10.54 -0.82 12.12
CA ALA A 14 -11.73 -1.48 11.65
C ALA A 14 -12.25 -0.72 10.43
N PRO A 15 -12.33 -1.36 9.25
CA PRO A 15 -12.82 -0.71 8.05
C PRO A 15 -14.30 -0.33 8.19
N ALA A 16 -14.72 0.73 7.50
CA ALA A 16 -16.13 1.08 7.39
C ALA A 16 -16.95 -0.08 6.77
N PRO A 17 -18.22 -0.26 7.18
CA PRO A 17 -19.09 -1.24 6.53
C PRO A 17 -19.23 -0.91 5.04
N GLY A 18 -18.95 -1.90 4.18
CA GLY A 18 -18.96 -1.73 2.72
C GLY A 18 -17.61 -1.41 2.07
N ALA A 19 -16.60 -1.03 2.87
CA ALA A 19 -15.26 -0.72 2.36
C ALA A 19 -14.65 -1.82 1.46
N PRO A 20 -14.86 -3.14 1.69
CA PRO A 20 -14.36 -4.17 0.78
C PRO A 20 -14.99 -4.10 -0.63
N ALA A 21 -16.29 -3.82 -0.71
CA ALA A 21 -16.99 -3.74 -1.99
C ALA A 21 -16.61 -2.46 -2.74
N GLU A 22 -16.46 -1.35 -2.02
CA GLU A 22 -15.98 -0.08 -2.58
C GLU A 22 -14.53 -0.20 -3.07
N LEU A 23 -13.66 -0.90 -2.33
CA LEU A 23 -12.31 -1.20 -2.75
C LEU A 23 -12.29 -2.01 -4.05
N LEU A 24 -13.07 -3.08 -4.12
CA LEU A 24 -13.16 -3.91 -5.32
C LEU A 24 -13.70 -3.12 -6.53
N ALA A 25 -14.66 -2.22 -6.32
CA ALA A 25 -15.15 -1.33 -7.37
C ALA A 25 -14.05 -0.39 -7.89
N GLN A 26 -13.25 0.19 -6.98
CA GLN A 26 -12.11 1.02 -7.35
C GLN A 26 -11.03 0.23 -8.11
N LEU A 27 -10.70 -0.98 -7.67
CA LEU A 27 -9.75 -1.85 -8.36
C LEU A 27 -10.20 -2.20 -9.79
N ARG A 28 -11.51 -2.42 -9.99
CA ARG A 28 -12.09 -2.68 -11.32
C ARG A 28 -12.09 -1.46 -12.24
N ALA A 29 -12.11 -0.26 -11.68
CA ALA A 29 -12.04 1.00 -12.44
C ALA A 29 -10.59 1.41 -12.79
N ASP A 30 -9.58 0.86 -12.11
CA ASP A 30 -8.18 1.17 -12.37
C ASP A 30 -7.69 0.57 -13.70
N ARG A 31 -6.75 1.28 -14.36
CA ARG A 31 -6.10 0.82 -15.61
C ARG A 31 -5.39 -0.54 -15.47
N ARG A 32 -5.08 -0.96 -14.24
CA ARG A 32 -4.41 -2.23 -13.91
C ARG A 32 -5.38 -3.33 -13.48
N ALA A 33 -6.69 -3.14 -13.63
CA ALA A 33 -7.72 -4.06 -13.17
C ALA A 33 -7.43 -5.53 -13.53
N GLU A 34 -6.99 -5.80 -14.76
CA GLU A 34 -6.67 -7.16 -15.24
C GLU A 34 -5.63 -7.89 -14.39
N ARG A 35 -4.71 -7.15 -13.76
CA ARG A 35 -3.70 -7.71 -12.85
C ARG A 35 -4.14 -7.61 -11.39
N TRP A 36 -4.76 -6.49 -11.01
CA TRP A 36 -5.03 -6.16 -9.61
C TRP A 36 -6.23 -6.88 -9.04
N VAL A 37 -7.31 -7.03 -9.82
CA VAL A 37 -8.51 -7.74 -9.37
C VAL A 37 -8.22 -9.21 -9.02
N PRO A 38 -7.58 -10.04 -9.88
CA PRO A 38 -7.32 -11.43 -9.53
C PRO A 38 -6.35 -11.58 -8.35
N ALA A 39 -5.35 -10.69 -8.22
CA ALA A 39 -4.43 -10.71 -7.09
C ALA A 39 -5.16 -10.39 -5.77
N PHE A 40 -5.99 -9.34 -5.75
CA PHE A 40 -6.81 -9.01 -4.60
C PHE A 40 -7.76 -10.16 -4.22
N GLU A 41 -8.45 -10.75 -5.18
CA GLU A 41 -9.38 -11.87 -4.93
C GLU A 41 -8.66 -13.09 -4.33
N GLN A 42 -7.45 -13.39 -4.79
CA GLN A 42 -6.64 -14.47 -4.25
C GLN A 42 -6.19 -14.21 -2.80
N GLU A 43 -5.67 -13.01 -2.51
CA GLU A 43 -5.26 -12.62 -1.17
C GLU A 43 -6.45 -12.57 -0.22
N TRP A 44 -7.58 -12.04 -0.68
CA TRP A 44 -8.84 -12.00 0.06
C TRP A 44 -9.36 -13.40 0.39
N ALA A 45 -9.34 -14.32 -0.57
CA ALA A 45 -9.74 -15.72 -0.33
C ALA A 45 -8.83 -16.41 0.68
N THR A 46 -7.52 -16.14 0.62
CA THR A 46 -6.54 -16.66 1.58
C THR A 46 -6.81 -16.12 2.99
N ALA A 47 -7.02 -14.81 3.11
CA ALA A 47 -7.35 -14.17 4.38
C ALA A 47 -8.69 -14.66 4.95
N LEU A 48 -9.70 -14.91 4.12
CA LEU A 48 -10.98 -15.49 4.56
C LEU A 48 -10.80 -16.87 5.18
N GLU A 49 -9.97 -17.71 4.59
CA GLU A 49 -9.67 -19.04 5.13
C GLU A 49 -8.91 -18.94 6.46
N GLU A 50 -7.93 -18.05 6.56
CA GLU A 50 -7.21 -17.80 7.81
C GLU A 50 -8.14 -17.26 8.90
N SER A 51 -9.04 -16.34 8.55
CA SER A 51 -10.05 -15.83 9.46
C SER A 51 -10.99 -16.91 9.98
N ARG A 52 -11.35 -17.90 9.16
CA ARG A 52 -12.16 -19.04 9.59
C ARG A 52 -11.40 -19.96 10.55
N ARG A 53 -10.10 -20.16 10.32
CA ARG A 53 -9.24 -21.01 11.17
C ARG A 53 -8.94 -20.39 12.52
N THR A 54 -8.72 -19.08 12.54
CA THR A 54 -8.31 -18.32 13.73
C THR A 54 -9.47 -17.61 14.43
N PHE A 55 -10.65 -17.62 13.82
CA PHE A 55 -11.83 -16.85 14.25
C PHE A 55 -11.53 -15.36 14.45
N SER A 56 -10.62 -14.81 13.63
CA SER A 56 -10.17 -13.41 13.69
C SER A 56 -10.26 -12.73 12.34
N LEU A 57 -10.75 -11.48 12.29
CA LEU A 57 -10.81 -10.68 11.06
C LEU A 57 -9.53 -9.90 10.76
N ALA A 58 -8.49 -10.06 11.59
CA ALA A 58 -7.24 -9.31 11.45
C ALA A 58 -6.62 -9.42 10.05
N ALA A 59 -6.49 -10.64 9.54
CA ALA A 59 -5.93 -10.89 8.20
C ALA A 59 -6.73 -10.20 7.07
N LEU A 60 -8.06 -10.15 7.18
CA LEU A 60 -8.91 -9.45 6.20
C LEU A 60 -8.69 -7.94 6.25
N TYR A 61 -8.54 -7.38 7.45
CA TYR A 61 -8.32 -5.94 7.61
C TYR A 61 -6.93 -5.53 7.13
N GLU A 62 -5.92 -6.37 7.32
CA GLU A 62 -4.58 -6.17 6.77
C GLU A 62 -4.61 -6.12 5.24
N VAL A 63 -5.27 -7.09 4.58
CA VAL A 63 -5.44 -7.09 3.12
C VAL A 63 -6.13 -5.79 2.67
N LEU A 64 -7.22 -5.38 3.32
CA LEU A 64 -7.89 -4.12 2.93
C LEU A 64 -6.97 -2.91 3.06
N GLN A 65 -6.20 -2.81 4.14
CA GLN A 65 -5.27 -1.70 4.35
C GLN A 65 -4.16 -1.66 3.31
N GLU A 66 -3.58 -2.81 2.99
CA GLU A 66 -2.54 -2.89 1.97
C GLU A 66 -3.08 -2.43 0.61
N TRP A 67 -4.24 -2.94 0.19
CA TRP A 67 -4.82 -2.62 -1.10
C TRP A 67 -5.34 -1.18 -1.19
N GLN A 68 -5.88 -0.63 -0.10
CA GLN A 68 -6.23 0.80 -0.01
C GLN A 68 -4.97 1.66 -0.15
N GLY A 69 -3.87 1.33 0.55
CA GLY A 69 -2.60 2.04 0.43
C GLY A 69 -2.02 1.97 -0.98
N ARG A 70 -2.08 0.79 -1.61
CA ARG A 70 -1.63 0.55 -2.99
C ARG A 70 -2.41 1.42 -3.98
N LEU A 71 -3.74 1.50 -3.87
CA LEU A 71 -4.57 2.39 -4.70
C LEU A 71 -4.27 3.86 -4.45
N ALA A 72 -4.17 4.28 -3.19
CA ALA A 72 -3.87 5.66 -2.84
C ALA A 72 -2.51 6.14 -3.39
N SER A 73 -1.54 5.23 -3.47
CA SER A 73 -0.19 5.51 -3.95
C SER A 73 -0.05 5.39 -5.47
N ALA A 74 -1.02 4.75 -6.16
CA ALA A 74 -0.93 4.43 -7.58
C ALA A 74 -0.70 5.67 -8.48
N PRO A 75 -1.38 6.81 -8.28
CA PRO A 75 -1.14 8.00 -9.11
C PRO A 75 0.25 8.60 -8.89
N ALA A 76 0.76 8.56 -7.65
CA ALA A 76 2.10 9.06 -7.34
C ALA A 76 3.19 8.18 -7.98
N VAL A 77 3.00 6.86 -7.94
CA VAL A 77 3.86 5.91 -8.67
C VAL A 77 3.79 6.17 -10.17
N ASP A 78 2.62 6.49 -10.71
CA ASP A 78 2.46 6.82 -12.13
C ASP A 78 3.17 8.09 -12.54
N ALA A 79 3.04 9.14 -11.73
CA ALA A 79 3.78 10.38 -11.94
C ALA A 79 5.29 10.16 -11.86
N PHE A 80 5.75 9.32 -10.93
CA PHE A 80 7.16 8.96 -10.78
C PHE A 80 7.68 8.17 -11.98
N VAL A 81 6.94 7.17 -12.47
CA VAL A 81 7.35 6.41 -13.67
C VAL A 81 7.32 7.30 -14.91
N ALA A 82 6.32 8.17 -15.03
CA ALA A 82 6.20 9.09 -16.16
C ALA A 82 7.24 10.22 -16.17
N SER A 83 7.80 10.60 -15.01
CA SER A 83 8.85 11.62 -14.95
C SER A 83 10.16 11.16 -15.59
N GLY A 84 10.29 9.86 -15.88
CA GLY A 84 11.52 9.29 -16.44
C GLY A 84 12.69 9.40 -15.48
N TYR A 85 12.43 9.48 -14.16
CA TYR A 85 13.47 9.48 -13.14
C TYR A 85 14.24 8.15 -13.21
N ASP A 86 15.30 8.18 -13.99
CA ASP A 86 16.31 7.14 -14.07
C ASP A 86 17.30 7.37 -12.94
N ASP A 87 17.25 6.52 -11.91
CA ASP A 87 18.24 6.54 -10.82
C ASP A 87 19.64 6.10 -11.31
N SER A 88 19.78 5.83 -12.62
CA SER A 88 21.04 5.53 -13.30
C SER A 88 21.85 6.76 -13.72
N GLU A 89 21.47 7.98 -13.30
CA GLU A 89 22.41 9.12 -13.32
C GLU A 89 23.55 8.89 -12.31
N PHE A 90 24.43 7.93 -12.62
CA PHE A 90 25.75 7.83 -12.04
C PHE A 90 26.51 9.10 -12.40
N ILE A 91 26.60 10.03 -11.45
CA ILE A 91 27.63 11.04 -11.51
C ILE A 91 28.97 10.31 -11.42
N ASP A 92 29.73 10.29 -12.51
CA ASP A 92 31.10 9.79 -12.48
C ASP A 92 31.94 10.72 -11.57
N MET A 93 32.26 10.22 -10.37
CA MET A 93 33.07 10.93 -9.38
C MET A 93 34.51 11.19 -9.87
N ALA A 94 34.93 10.59 -10.99
CA ALA A 94 36.17 10.93 -11.69
C ALA A 94 36.03 12.26 -12.47
N GLU A 95 34.88 12.52 -13.10
CA GLU A 95 34.63 13.74 -13.87
C GLU A 95 34.60 14.99 -12.96
N LEU A 96 34.02 14.86 -11.76
CA LEU A 96 34.02 15.91 -10.73
C LEU A 96 35.44 16.27 -10.21
N ARG A 97 36.38 15.32 -10.24
CA ARG A 97 37.78 15.56 -9.83
C ARG A 97 38.63 16.21 -10.92
N GLY A 98 38.26 16.08 -12.19
CA GLY A 98 38.96 16.70 -13.31
C GLY A 98 38.74 18.21 -13.43
N ARG A 99 37.58 18.72 -12.96
CA ARG A 99 37.19 20.14 -13.05
C ARG A 99 37.84 21.06 -12.01
N ARG A 100 38.64 20.52 -11.09
CA ARG A 100 39.23 21.26 -9.96
C ARG A 100 40.75 21.43 -10.09
N ARG A 101 41.24 21.72 -11.30
CA ARG A 101 42.64 22.06 -11.53
C ARG A 101 42.80 23.26 -12.43
#